data_AF-A0A0F2JHK5-F1
#
_entry.id   AF-A0A0F2JHK5-F1
#
_cell.length_a   1.000
_cell.length_b   1.000
_cell.length_c   1.000
_cell.angle_alpha   90.00
_cell.angle_beta   90.00
_cell.angle_gamma   90.00
#
_symmetry.space_group_name_H-M   'P 1'
#
loop_
_entity.id
_entity.type
_entity.pdbx_description
1 polymer ?
#
loop_
_entity_poly.entity_id
_entity_poly.type
_entity_poly.pdbx_seq_one_letter_code
_entity_poly.pdbx_strand_id
1 'polypeptide(L)'
;MSHGDKFKGQYPPHFWYPPQQYPINYPFVEKGKESINTSKSSLKPKDKSAGPTERDIVVADIWPLLPAAVGAGAVILLLLMANHKQWKDESDKGSFEGYPEPQGTPVGSAVVVIYSIIATVGVAYYVFKVLTANDGHMITAFIPVVSAITLLMIYFAVAYDLEYHMVPGSFTGNHFGNDIVTELFTFVYFSVTTFATASMGDFSPISSASRILVTLEVLFFIYIFTMGIVFFADS
;
A
#
# COMPACT_ATOMS: atom_id res chain seq x y z
N MET A 1 -14.56 -49.42 -37.68
CA MET A 1 -13.46 -49.70 -36.71
C MET A 1 -13.44 -48.51 -35.76
N SER A 2 -14.20 -48.43 -34.66
CA SER A 2 -14.26 -49.27 -33.45
C SER A 2 -12.92 -49.46 -32.74
N HIS A 3 -12.61 -48.56 -31.79
CA HIS A 3 -11.91 -48.88 -30.57
C HIS A 3 -12.23 -47.84 -29.49
N GLY A 4 -12.83 -48.30 -28.41
CA GLY A 4 -12.98 -47.56 -27.16
C GLY A 4 -12.20 -48.27 -26.06
N ASP A 5 -11.90 -47.55 -24.99
CA ASP A 5 -11.67 -48.06 -23.63
C ASP A 5 -11.71 -46.85 -22.68
N LYS A 6 -12.74 -46.71 -21.83
CA LYS A 6 -12.90 -47.31 -20.49
C LYS A 6 -11.85 -46.84 -19.48
N PHE A 7 -12.03 -45.63 -18.94
CA PHE A 7 -11.49 -45.28 -17.62
C PHE A 7 -12.57 -45.50 -16.55
N LYS A 8 -12.36 -46.56 -15.78
CA LYS A 8 -13.12 -46.90 -14.57
C LYS A 8 -12.72 -45.96 -13.44
N GLY A 9 -13.72 -45.56 -12.66
CA GLY A 9 -13.60 -44.61 -11.57
C GLY A 9 -12.73 -45.09 -10.42
N GLN A 10 -12.04 -44.12 -9.83
CA GLN A 10 -11.47 -44.20 -8.50
C GLN A 10 -12.30 -43.29 -7.60
N TYR A 11 -12.96 -43.88 -6.61
CA TYR A 11 -13.58 -43.13 -5.52
C TYR A 11 -12.47 -42.57 -4.60
N PRO A 12 -12.64 -41.36 -4.04
CA PRO A 12 -11.70 -40.83 -3.07
C PRO A 12 -11.83 -41.57 -1.71
N PRO A 13 -10.75 -41.60 -0.90
CA PRO A 13 -10.76 -42.27 0.39
C PRO A 13 -11.66 -41.55 1.40
N HIS A 14 -12.49 -42.32 2.09
CA HIS A 14 -13.32 -41.85 3.20
C HIS A 14 -12.42 -41.50 4.40
N PHE A 15 -12.37 -40.22 4.75
CA PHE A 15 -11.78 -39.77 6.01
C PHE A 15 -12.67 -40.20 7.18
N TRP A 16 -12.12 -41.06 8.04
CA TRP A 16 -12.70 -41.45 9.32
C TRP A 16 -12.53 -40.30 10.32
N TYR A 17 -13.63 -39.73 10.81
CA TYR A 17 -13.61 -38.87 12.00
C TYR A 17 -14.10 -39.68 13.21
N PRO A 18 -13.37 -39.67 14.35
CA PRO A 18 -13.88 -40.22 15.59
C PRO A 18 -15.00 -39.31 16.16
N PRO A 19 -16.01 -39.87 16.83
CA PRO A 19 -17.07 -39.09 17.45
C PRO A 19 -16.52 -38.28 18.62
N GLN A 20 -16.65 -36.94 18.55
CA GLN A 20 -16.44 -36.07 19.70
C GLN A 20 -17.53 -36.33 20.73
N GLN A 21 -17.12 -36.82 21.91
CA GLN A 21 -17.96 -36.89 23.09
C GLN A 21 -18.13 -35.49 23.66
N TYR A 22 -19.32 -34.93 23.54
CA TYR A 22 -19.74 -33.77 24.34
C TYR A 22 -20.07 -34.23 25.76
N PRO A 23 -19.42 -33.69 26.81
CA PRO A 23 -19.93 -33.87 28.15
C PRO A 23 -21.14 -32.98 28.39
N ILE A 24 -22.15 -33.67 28.89
CA ILE A 24 -23.49 -33.26 29.28
C ILE A 24 -23.45 -32.28 30.46
N ASN A 25 -24.36 -31.31 30.41
CA ASN A 25 -24.91 -30.48 31.48
C ASN A 25 -24.78 -31.05 32.90
N TYR A 26 -24.60 -30.18 33.91
CA TYR A 26 -25.55 -30.12 35.02
C TYR A 26 -25.72 -28.68 35.57
N PRO A 27 -26.97 -28.27 35.92
CA PRO A 27 -27.30 -27.01 36.57
C PRO A 27 -27.51 -27.18 38.08
N PHE A 28 -27.22 -26.15 38.89
CA PHE A 28 -27.92 -25.85 40.17
C PHE A 28 -27.39 -24.52 40.74
N VAL A 29 -28.20 -23.44 40.84
CA VAL A 29 -28.91 -22.97 42.05
C VAL A 29 -27.95 -22.77 43.24
N GLU A 30 -27.74 -21.56 43.77
CA GLU A 30 -28.61 -21.05 44.85
C GLU A 30 -28.47 -19.54 45.09
N LYS A 31 -29.60 -18.96 45.49
CA LYS A 31 -29.90 -17.56 45.74
C LYS A 31 -29.71 -17.29 47.24
N GLY A 32 -28.75 -16.45 47.62
CA GLY A 32 -28.51 -16.06 49.02
C GLY A 32 -28.47 -14.54 49.20
N LYS A 33 -29.32 -14.03 50.10
CA LYS A 33 -29.56 -12.63 50.45
C LYS A 33 -28.51 -12.03 51.39
N GLU A 34 -28.42 -10.69 51.32
CA GLU A 34 -28.22 -9.71 52.42
C GLU A 34 -26.93 -9.68 53.26
N SER A 35 -26.20 -8.56 53.15
CA SER A 35 -25.89 -7.58 54.23
C SER A 35 -24.80 -6.62 53.71
N ILE A 36 -25.11 -5.36 53.42
CA ILE A 36 -25.06 -4.18 54.29
C ILE A 36 -23.74 -4.01 55.06
N ASN A 37 -23.11 -2.87 54.77
CA ASN A 37 -22.03 -2.16 55.47
C ASN A 37 -20.59 -2.60 55.22
N THR A 38 -19.91 -1.84 54.35
CA THR A 38 -18.53 -1.42 54.65
C THR A 38 -18.28 -0.02 54.09
N SER A 39 -17.81 0.83 55.00
CA SER A 39 -17.49 2.23 54.86
C SER A 39 -16.64 2.56 53.62
N LYS A 40 -17.15 3.46 52.77
CA LYS A 40 -16.33 4.21 51.81
C LYS A 40 -15.30 5.04 52.57
N SER A 41 -14.06 4.59 52.62
CA SER A 41 -12.94 5.52 52.72
C SER A 41 -12.74 6.11 51.33
N SER A 42 -12.89 7.43 51.24
CA SER A 42 -12.64 8.20 50.04
C SER A 42 -11.13 8.20 49.75
N LEU A 43 -10.64 7.13 49.14
CA LEU A 43 -9.39 7.17 48.41
C LEU A 43 -9.60 8.04 47.16
N LYS A 44 -8.96 9.20 47.15
CA LYS A 44 -8.74 10.01 45.95
C LYS A 44 -8.41 9.09 44.78
N PRO A 45 -9.02 9.27 43.59
CA PRO A 45 -8.49 8.63 42.40
C PRO A 45 -7.08 9.17 42.24
N LYS A 46 -6.09 8.30 42.44
CA LYS A 46 -4.76 8.49 41.90
C LYS A 46 -5.02 8.60 40.41
N ASP A 47 -4.84 9.80 39.86
CA ASP A 47 -4.84 10.02 38.43
C ASP A 47 -3.93 8.93 37.83
N LYS A 48 -4.54 7.90 37.26
CA LYS A 48 -3.88 7.06 36.29
C LYS A 48 -3.58 8.06 35.20
N SER A 49 -2.34 8.58 35.21
CA SER A 49 -1.69 9.15 34.05
C SER A 49 -2.10 8.25 32.91
N ALA A 50 -3.06 8.71 32.11
CA ALA A 50 -3.42 8.06 30.87
C ALA A 50 -2.10 8.04 30.11
N GLY A 51 -1.46 6.88 30.08
CA GLY A 51 -0.34 6.66 29.20
C GLY A 51 -0.80 7.07 27.79
N PRO A 52 0.11 7.58 26.95
CA PRO A 52 -0.23 8.01 25.61
C PRO A 52 -1.13 6.95 24.99
N THR A 53 -2.31 7.37 24.57
CA THR A 53 -3.32 6.46 24.01
C THR A 53 -2.65 5.75 22.84
N GLU A 54 -2.93 4.49 22.55
CA GLU A 54 -2.27 3.78 21.42
C GLU A 54 -2.30 4.59 20.10
N ARG A 55 -3.30 5.47 19.93
CA ARG A 55 -3.38 6.46 18.85
C ARG A 55 -2.23 7.48 18.84
N ASP A 56 -1.76 7.94 19.99
CA ASP A 56 -0.63 8.86 20.15
C ASP A 56 0.69 8.21 19.70
N ILE A 57 0.82 6.87 19.84
CA ILE A 57 2.01 6.11 19.40
C ILE A 57 2.01 5.93 17.87
N VAL A 58 0.85 5.65 17.26
CA VAL A 58 0.71 5.51 15.79
C VAL A 58 0.87 6.86 15.07
N VAL A 59 0.48 7.97 15.71
CA VAL A 59 0.66 9.32 15.16
C VAL A 59 2.08 9.85 15.34
N ALA A 60 2.80 9.44 16.39
CA ALA A 60 4.17 9.90 16.64
C ALA A 60 5.21 9.35 15.64
N ASP A 61 4.96 8.18 15.04
CA ASP A 61 5.91 7.48 14.15
C ASP A 61 5.56 7.64 12.65
N ILE A 62 4.99 8.78 12.24
CA ILE A 62 4.70 9.11 10.82
C ILE A 62 5.99 9.45 10.04
N TRP A 63 7.10 9.75 10.74
CA TRP A 63 8.38 10.15 10.13
C TRP A 63 8.85 9.25 8.96
N PRO A 64 8.73 7.91 8.99
CA PRO A 64 9.16 7.05 7.88
C PRO A 64 8.33 7.21 6.60
N LEU A 65 7.14 7.82 6.66
CA LEU A 65 6.31 8.12 5.50
C LEU A 65 6.71 9.44 4.81
N LEU A 66 7.49 10.29 5.48
CA LEU A 66 7.82 11.62 4.97
C LEU A 66 8.55 11.60 3.62
N PRO A 67 9.50 10.70 3.33
CA PRO A 67 10.12 10.66 2.01
C PRO A 67 9.08 10.42 0.89
N ALA A 68 8.16 9.47 1.08
CA ALA A 68 7.11 9.21 0.09
C ALA A 68 6.17 10.41 -0.06
N ALA A 69 5.71 10.99 1.06
CA ALA A 69 4.77 12.11 1.05
C ALA A 69 5.38 13.41 0.49
N VAL A 70 6.60 13.76 0.92
CA VAL A 70 7.31 14.97 0.46
C VAL A 70 7.71 14.82 -0.99
N GLY A 71 8.22 13.65 -1.40
CA GLY A 71 8.59 13.40 -2.79
C GLY A 71 7.40 13.49 -3.74
N ALA A 72 6.31 12.78 -3.44
CA ALA A 72 5.10 12.84 -4.26
C ALA A 72 4.50 14.25 -4.29
N GLY A 73 4.39 14.91 -3.12
CA GLY A 73 3.83 16.25 -3.02
C GLY A 73 4.66 17.31 -3.76
N ALA A 74 5.98 17.25 -3.67
CA ALA A 74 6.87 18.18 -4.36
C ALA A 74 6.78 18.05 -5.88
N VAL A 75 6.78 16.82 -6.40
CA VAL A 75 6.68 16.59 -7.84
C VAL A 75 5.29 16.95 -8.36
N ILE A 76 4.21 16.56 -7.68
CA ILE A 76 2.85 16.98 -8.06
C ILE A 76 2.73 18.51 -8.09
N LEU A 77 3.30 19.20 -7.09
CA LEU A 77 3.29 20.66 -7.07
C LEU A 77 4.07 21.25 -8.24
N LEU A 78 5.25 20.70 -8.57
CA LEU A 78 6.05 21.12 -9.72
C LEU A 78 5.29 20.90 -11.03
N LEU A 79 4.65 19.75 -11.19
CA LEU A 79 3.81 19.42 -12.36
C LEU A 79 2.64 20.38 -12.49
N LEU A 80 1.95 20.70 -11.38
CA LEU A 80 0.86 21.68 -11.37
C LEU A 80 1.34 23.09 -11.72
N MET A 81 2.49 23.51 -11.19
CA MET A 81 3.08 24.82 -11.51
C MET A 81 3.52 24.91 -12.97
N ALA A 82 4.09 23.84 -13.53
CA ALA A 82 4.46 23.75 -14.94
C ALA A 82 3.22 23.83 -15.84
N ASN A 83 2.15 23.09 -15.50
CA ASN A 83 0.88 23.11 -16.22
C ASN A 83 0.23 24.51 -16.23
N HIS A 84 0.21 25.20 -15.08
CA HIS A 84 -0.34 26.56 -15.00
C HIS A 84 0.46 27.57 -15.83
N LYS A 85 1.77 27.39 -15.97
CA LYS A 85 2.61 28.24 -16.82
C LYS A 85 2.33 27.98 -18.31
N GLN A 86 2.21 26.72 -18.70
CA GLN A 86 1.84 26.30 -20.05
C GLN A 86 0.49 26.88 -20.48
N TRP A 87 -0.52 26.84 -19.60
CA TRP A 87 -1.84 27.38 -19.91
C TRP A 87 -1.86 28.90 -20.15
N LYS A 88 -0.92 29.64 -19.55
CA LYS A 88 -0.76 31.08 -19.81
C LYS A 88 -0.06 31.36 -21.14
N ASP A 89 0.99 30.62 -21.47
CA ASP A 89 1.75 30.84 -22.71
C ASP A 89 0.94 30.42 -23.95
N GLU A 90 0.10 29.38 -23.84
CA GLU A 90 -0.76 28.89 -24.92
C GLU A 90 -1.97 29.82 -25.20
N SER A 91 -2.33 30.68 -24.24
CA SER A 91 -3.38 31.69 -24.42
C SER A 91 -2.94 32.90 -25.27
N ASP A 92 -1.63 33.12 -25.43
CA ASP A 92 -1.08 34.29 -26.14
C ASP A 92 -0.35 33.95 -27.45
N LYS A 93 0.07 32.70 -27.69
CA LYS A 93 0.69 32.32 -28.97
C LYS A 93 0.36 30.88 -29.36
N GLY A 94 -0.37 30.74 -30.47
CA GLY A 94 -0.55 29.47 -31.17
C GLY A 94 0.75 29.04 -31.87
N SER A 95 1.66 28.42 -31.12
CA SER A 95 2.61 27.42 -31.65
C SER A 95 3.30 26.74 -30.48
N PHE A 96 3.00 25.45 -30.33
CA PHE A 96 3.60 24.54 -29.37
C PHE A 96 5.10 24.38 -29.68
N GLU A 97 5.94 25.19 -29.05
CA GLU A 97 7.39 25.14 -29.22
C GLU A 97 7.99 24.41 -28.02
N GLY A 98 8.22 23.11 -28.23
CA GLY A 98 9.25 22.28 -27.61
C GLY A 98 9.40 22.31 -26.08
N TYR A 99 9.00 21.21 -25.44
CA TYR A 99 9.57 20.84 -24.14
C TYR A 99 11.11 20.96 -24.17
N PRO A 100 11.75 21.42 -23.08
CA PRO A 100 13.20 21.51 -23.03
C PRO A 100 13.81 20.15 -23.36
N GLU A 101 14.73 20.17 -24.33
CA GLU A 101 15.42 18.99 -24.82
C GLU A 101 16.02 18.20 -23.64
N PRO A 102 15.54 16.97 -23.37
CA PRO A 102 15.93 16.24 -22.18
C PRO A 102 17.38 15.80 -22.30
N GLN A 103 18.21 16.32 -21.40
CA GLN A 103 19.58 15.88 -21.24
C GLN A 103 19.56 14.42 -20.82
N GLY A 104 19.88 13.51 -21.76
CA GLY A 104 20.03 12.07 -21.55
C GLY A 104 21.18 11.71 -20.61
N THR A 105 21.14 12.21 -19.38
CA THR A 105 22.14 11.97 -18.36
C THR A 105 21.62 10.87 -17.43
N PRO A 106 22.33 9.72 -17.33
CA PRO A 106 21.93 8.59 -16.48
C PRO A 106 21.82 8.93 -14.98
N VAL A 107 22.22 10.15 -14.59
CA VAL A 107 22.19 10.64 -13.22
C VAL A 107 20.76 10.92 -12.75
N GLY A 108 19.89 11.47 -13.60
CA GLY A 108 18.50 11.79 -13.23
C GLY A 108 17.71 10.55 -12.80
N SER A 109 17.68 9.53 -13.67
CA SER A 109 17.03 8.25 -13.38
C SER A 109 17.61 7.53 -12.17
N ALA A 110 18.94 7.59 -11.96
CA ALA A 110 19.56 6.99 -10.79
C ALA A 110 19.08 7.65 -9.49
N VAL A 111 18.89 8.98 -9.48
CA VAL A 111 18.35 9.71 -8.33
C VAL A 111 16.91 9.28 -8.04
N VAL A 112 16.05 9.18 -9.06
CA VAL A 112 14.66 8.73 -8.89
C VAL A 112 14.60 7.32 -8.31
N VAL A 113 15.43 6.41 -8.81
CA VAL A 113 15.49 5.03 -8.32
C VAL A 113 15.99 4.98 -6.86
N ILE A 114 17.09 5.66 -6.54
CA ILE A 114 17.65 5.68 -5.18
C ILE A 114 16.64 6.27 -4.19
N TYR A 115 15.99 7.37 -4.56
CA TYR A 115 14.96 7.99 -3.74
C TYR A 115 13.78 7.04 -3.51
N SER A 116 13.38 6.31 -4.55
CA SER A 116 12.32 5.30 -4.46
C SER A 116 12.68 4.16 -3.52
N ILE A 117 13.92 3.66 -3.54
CA ILE A 117 14.37 2.65 -2.58
C ILE A 117 14.23 3.16 -1.15
N ILE A 118 14.66 4.40 -0.88
CA ILE A 118 14.58 5.00 0.46
C ILE A 118 13.11 5.15 0.89
N ALA A 119 12.26 5.68 0.01
CA ALA A 119 10.83 5.84 0.26
C ALA A 119 10.17 4.50 0.55
N THR A 120 10.39 3.49 -0.28
CA THR A 120 9.84 2.14 -0.11
C THR A 120 10.30 1.48 1.18
N VAL A 121 11.58 1.59 1.55
CA VAL A 121 12.09 1.07 2.83
C VAL A 121 11.45 1.79 4.02
N GLY A 122 11.26 3.11 3.93
CA GLY A 122 10.59 3.90 4.98
C GLY A 122 9.14 3.47 5.19
N VAL A 123 8.37 3.34 4.11
CA VAL A 123 6.99 2.86 4.17
C VAL A 123 6.92 1.40 4.65
N ALA A 124 7.85 0.54 4.23
CA ALA A 124 7.90 -0.86 4.68
C ALA A 124 8.12 -0.95 6.18
N TYR A 125 9.05 -0.15 6.71
CA TYR A 125 9.29 -0.05 8.14
C TYR A 125 8.07 0.46 8.91
N TYR A 126 7.36 1.47 8.38
CA TYR A 126 6.11 1.96 8.97
C TYR A 126 5.05 0.85 9.05
N VAL A 127 4.81 0.13 7.94
CA VAL A 127 3.84 -0.97 7.89
C VAL A 127 4.22 -2.07 8.89
N PHE A 128 5.50 -2.43 8.97
CA PHE A 128 5.99 -3.39 9.96
C PHE A 128 5.69 -2.96 11.40
N LYS A 129 5.97 -1.69 11.76
CA LYS A 129 5.67 -1.19 13.10
C LYS A 129 4.17 -1.19 13.40
N VAL A 130 3.34 -0.77 12.44
CA VAL A 130 1.88 -0.75 12.61
C VAL A 130 1.30 -2.14 12.81
N LEU A 131 1.83 -3.14 12.09
CA LEU A 131 1.41 -4.53 12.22
C LEU A 131 1.90 -5.17 13.53
N THR A 132 3.14 -4.89 13.95
CA THR A 132 3.71 -5.43 15.20
C THR A 132 3.17 -4.78 16.47
N ALA A 133 2.73 -3.51 16.40
CA ALA A 133 2.27 -2.76 17.57
C ALA A 133 0.80 -3.01 17.93
N ASN A 134 0.01 -3.64 17.05
CA ASN A 134 -1.38 -3.96 17.33
C ASN A 134 -1.50 -5.36 17.92
N ASP A 135 -1.79 -5.42 19.24
CA ASP A 135 -2.02 -6.65 20.01
C ASP A 135 -3.36 -7.33 19.63
N GLY A 136 -3.52 -7.74 18.37
CA GLY A 136 -4.69 -8.49 17.88
C GLY A 136 -5.93 -7.66 17.51
N HIS A 137 -5.91 -6.34 17.72
CA HIS A 137 -6.98 -5.44 17.24
C HIS A 137 -6.82 -5.11 15.74
N MET A 138 -7.21 -6.06 14.89
CA MET A 138 -7.04 -6.01 13.42
C MET A 138 -7.57 -4.75 12.75
N ILE A 139 -8.72 -4.21 13.22
CA ILE A 139 -9.34 -3.02 12.64
C ILE A 139 -8.47 -1.77 12.83
N THR A 140 -7.69 -1.71 13.91
CA THR A 140 -6.80 -0.57 14.21
C THR A 140 -5.57 -0.57 13.30
N ALA A 141 -5.12 -1.74 12.83
CA ALA A 141 -4.02 -1.87 11.86
C ALA A 141 -4.46 -1.60 10.42
N PHE A 142 -5.72 -1.89 10.10
CA PHE A 142 -6.22 -1.86 8.73
C PHE A 142 -6.14 -0.46 8.10
N ILE A 143 -6.66 0.56 8.78
CA ILE A 143 -6.68 1.94 8.28
C ILE A 143 -5.28 2.47 7.96
N PRO A 144 -4.29 2.42 8.88
CA PRO A 144 -2.94 2.91 8.59
C PRO A 144 -2.24 2.12 7.48
N VAL A 145 -2.41 0.80 7.42
CA VAL A 145 -1.81 -0.02 6.34
C VAL A 145 -2.41 0.32 4.98
N VAL A 146 -3.73 0.43 4.87
CA VAL A 146 -4.39 0.85 3.62
C VAL A 146 -3.93 2.25 3.20
N SER A 147 -3.82 3.19 4.15
CA SER A 147 -3.33 4.53 3.85
C SER A 147 -1.89 4.54 3.34
N ALA A 148 -1.02 3.68 3.89
CA ALA A 148 0.37 3.54 3.45
C ALA A 148 0.46 2.94 2.04
N ILE A 149 -0.38 1.94 1.73
CA ILE A 149 -0.50 1.37 0.38
C ILE A 149 -0.92 2.46 -0.61
N THR A 150 -2.00 3.19 -0.32
CA THR A 150 -2.50 4.26 -1.21
C THR A 150 -1.46 5.36 -1.42
N LEU A 151 -0.77 5.79 -0.36
CA LEU A 151 0.30 6.78 -0.45
C LEU A 151 1.43 6.29 -1.37
N LEU A 152 1.82 5.02 -1.24
CA LEU A 152 2.92 4.48 -2.05
C LEU A 152 2.52 4.30 -3.52
N MET A 153 1.27 3.94 -3.81
CA MET A 153 0.78 3.89 -5.19
C MET A 153 0.85 5.27 -5.86
N ILE A 154 0.39 6.31 -5.17
CA ILE A 154 0.50 7.69 -5.67
C ILE A 154 1.98 8.07 -5.84
N TYR A 155 2.83 7.69 -4.89
CA TYR A 155 4.27 7.93 -4.98
C TYR A 155 4.90 7.28 -6.22
N PHE A 156 4.61 6.01 -6.50
CA PHE A 156 5.16 5.32 -7.68
C PHE A 156 4.60 5.89 -8.98
N ALA A 157 3.32 6.22 -9.04
CA ALA A 157 2.74 6.92 -10.19
C ALA A 157 3.51 8.20 -10.54
N VAL A 158 3.82 9.01 -9.51
CA VAL A 158 4.60 10.24 -9.65
C VAL A 158 6.05 9.95 -10.03
N ALA A 159 6.66 8.91 -9.47
CA ALA A 159 8.02 8.50 -9.83
C ALA A 159 8.12 8.02 -11.29
N TYR A 160 7.09 7.35 -11.81
CA TYR A 160 7.01 6.94 -13.21
C TYR A 160 6.85 8.13 -14.15
N ASP A 161 5.97 9.07 -13.81
CA ASP A 161 5.76 10.32 -14.55
C ASP A 161 7.06 11.13 -14.63
N LEU A 162 7.76 11.26 -13.50
CA LEU A 162 9.05 11.94 -13.43
C LEU A 162 10.12 11.25 -14.28
N GLU A 163 10.21 9.92 -14.22
CA GLU A 163 11.13 9.13 -15.05
C GLU A 163 10.81 9.24 -16.55
N TYR A 164 9.52 9.36 -16.89
CA TYR A 164 9.08 9.58 -18.27
C TYR A 164 9.48 10.95 -18.81
N HIS A 165 9.36 12.01 -18.01
CA HIS A 165 9.84 13.34 -18.40
C HIS A 165 11.36 13.45 -18.45
N MET A 166 12.07 12.75 -17.54
CA MET A 166 13.54 12.77 -17.55
C MET A 166 14.14 11.97 -18.71
N VAL A 167 13.54 10.83 -19.06
CA VAL A 167 14.01 9.94 -20.12
C VAL A 167 12.83 9.58 -21.04
N PRO A 168 12.60 10.38 -22.10
CA PRO A 168 11.56 10.08 -23.07
C PRO A 168 11.77 8.70 -23.69
N GLY A 169 10.69 7.93 -23.80
CA GLY A 169 10.75 6.54 -24.24
C GLY A 169 11.15 5.54 -23.15
N SER A 170 11.23 5.97 -21.88
CA SER A 170 11.34 5.06 -20.74
C SER A 170 10.12 4.15 -20.60
N PHE A 171 8.96 4.58 -21.09
CA PHE A 171 7.73 3.80 -21.19
C PHE A 171 7.20 3.76 -22.63
N THR A 172 6.49 2.69 -22.97
CA THR A 172 5.70 2.57 -24.20
C THR A 172 4.24 2.31 -23.87
N GLY A 173 3.35 2.89 -24.68
CA GLY A 173 1.91 2.76 -24.55
C GLY A 173 1.19 3.58 -25.61
N ASN A 174 -0.05 3.21 -25.91
CA ASN A 174 -0.81 3.82 -27.01
C ASN A 174 -1.55 5.10 -26.62
N HIS A 175 -1.55 5.51 -25.34
CA HIS A 175 -2.34 6.63 -24.84
C HIS A 175 -1.66 7.33 -23.64
N PHE A 176 -0.57 8.05 -23.92
CA PHE A 176 -0.11 9.07 -22.99
C PHE A 176 -1.06 10.26 -23.08
N GLY A 177 -1.49 10.81 -21.94
CA GLY A 177 -2.41 11.95 -21.92
C GLY A 177 -1.86 13.13 -22.73
N ASN A 178 -2.73 13.96 -23.27
CA ASN A 178 -2.33 15.17 -24.01
C ASN A 178 -1.92 16.33 -23.08
N ASP A 179 -2.18 16.18 -21.79
CA ASP A 179 -1.90 17.15 -20.74
C ASP A 179 -1.32 16.43 -19.51
N ILE A 180 -0.57 17.18 -18.70
CA ILE A 180 0.18 16.69 -17.53
C ILE A 180 -0.74 15.96 -16.53
N VAL A 181 -2.00 16.36 -16.41
CA VAL A 181 -2.93 15.75 -15.46
C VAL A 181 -3.41 14.40 -15.97
N THR A 182 -3.81 14.33 -17.25
CA THR A 182 -4.21 13.07 -17.89
C THR A 182 -3.04 12.09 -17.95
N GLU A 183 -1.82 12.57 -18.16
CA GLU A 183 -0.58 11.78 -18.09
C GLU A 183 -0.37 11.18 -16.69
N LEU A 184 -0.47 12.00 -15.64
CA LEU A 184 -0.39 11.51 -14.25
C LEU A 184 -1.46 10.45 -13.95
N PHE A 185 -2.69 10.63 -14.45
CA PHE A 185 -3.75 9.62 -14.30
C PHE A 185 -3.42 8.31 -15.02
N THR A 186 -2.74 8.35 -16.18
CA THR A 186 -2.24 7.15 -16.86
C THR A 186 -1.22 6.41 -15.98
N PHE A 187 -0.30 7.12 -15.33
CA PHE A 187 0.66 6.50 -14.41
C PHE A 187 0.04 6.02 -13.09
N VAL A 188 -1.00 6.69 -12.59
CA VAL A 188 -1.80 6.20 -11.46
C VAL A 188 -2.49 4.89 -11.83
N TYR A 189 -3.13 4.84 -12.99
CA TYR A 189 -3.71 3.62 -13.52
C TYR A 189 -2.65 2.52 -13.63
N PHE A 190 -1.48 2.81 -14.19
CA PHE A 190 -0.39 1.86 -14.30
C PHE A 190 0.07 1.32 -12.94
N SER A 191 0.25 2.18 -11.93
CA SER A 191 0.54 1.75 -10.54
C SER A 191 -0.57 0.88 -9.95
N VAL A 192 -1.85 1.19 -10.20
CA VAL A 192 -2.99 0.35 -9.77
C VAL A 192 -2.96 -1.02 -10.41
N THR A 193 -2.73 -1.10 -11.71
CA THR A 193 -2.63 -2.38 -12.40
C THR A 193 -1.42 -3.20 -11.91
N THR A 194 -0.29 -2.54 -11.65
CA THR A 194 0.93 -3.14 -11.08
C THR A 194 0.68 -3.67 -9.66
N PHE A 195 0.01 -2.89 -8.80
CA PHE A 195 -0.43 -3.32 -7.48
C PHE A 195 -1.32 -4.56 -7.52
N ALA A 196 -2.29 -4.57 -8.44
CA ALA A 196 -3.16 -5.72 -8.65
C ALA A 196 -2.42 -6.92 -9.28
N THR A 197 -1.14 -6.78 -9.63
CA THR A 197 -0.37 -7.72 -10.44
C THR A 197 -1.02 -8.02 -11.80
N ALA A 198 -1.93 -7.15 -12.22
CA ALA A 198 -2.66 -7.23 -13.47
C ALA A 198 -1.80 -6.55 -14.54
N SER A 199 -1.20 -7.34 -15.43
CA SER A 199 -0.58 -6.78 -16.64
C SER A 199 -1.63 -6.67 -17.74
N MET A 200 -2.04 -5.43 -18.06
CA MET A 200 -2.99 -5.20 -19.16
C MET A 200 -2.31 -5.03 -20.53
N GLY A 201 -0.97 -4.91 -20.54
CA GLY A 201 -0.16 -4.88 -21.78
C GLY A 201 -0.32 -3.63 -22.64
N ASP A 202 -1.15 -2.68 -22.20
CA ASP A 202 -1.36 -1.36 -22.78
C ASP A 202 -0.24 -0.37 -22.46
N PHE A 203 0.49 -0.63 -21.37
CA PHE A 203 1.59 0.20 -20.90
C PHE A 203 2.75 -0.65 -20.36
N SER A 204 3.99 -0.31 -20.70
CA SER A 204 5.15 -1.14 -20.34
C SER A 204 6.45 -0.36 -20.15
N PRO A 205 7.27 -0.69 -19.12
CA PRO A 205 8.58 -0.08 -18.88
C PRO A 205 9.64 -0.64 -19.86
N ILE A 206 10.31 0.27 -20.57
CA ILE A 206 11.39 -0.05 -21.50
C ILE A 206 12.75 0.18 -20.86
N SER A 207 12.95 1.33 -20.20
CA SER A 207 14.25 1.71 -19.64
C SER A 207 14.64 0.80 -18.46
N SER A 208 15.94 0.65 -18.20
CA SER A 208 16.42 -0.10 -17.03
C SER A 208 15.89 0.50 -15.71
N ALA A 209 15.83 1.82 -15.61
CA ALA A 209 15.35 2.51 -14.42
C ALA A 209 13.85 2.31 -14.20
N SER A 210 13.01 2.50 -15.23
CA SER A 210 11.56 2.23 -15.14
C SER A 210 11.27 0.78 -14.75
N ARG A 211 12.02 -0.18 -15.30
CA ARG A 211 11.92 -1.60 -14.89
C ARG A 211 12.29 -1.83 -13.43
N ILE A 212 13.32 -1.14 -12.92
CA ILE A 212 13.71 -1.22 -11.51
C ILE A 212 12.59 -0.63 -10.64
N LEU A 213 12.02 0.52 -11.01
CA LEU A 213 10.91 1.14 -10.26
C LEU A 213 9.70 0.19 -10.18
N VAL A 214 9.29 -0.40 -11.29
CA VAL A 214 8.20 -1.39 -11.33
C VAL A 214 8.52 -2.61 -10.47
N THR A 215 9.76 -3.10 -10.54
CA THR A 215 10.20 -4.23 -9.70
C THR A 215 10.15 -3.88 -8.22
N LEU A 216 10.53 -2.65 -7.85
CA LEU A 216 10.50 -2.16 -6.47
C LEU A 216 9.06 -2.08 -5.95
N GLU A 217 8.13 -1.56 -6.76
CA GLU A 217 6.71 -1.49 -6.44
C GLU A 217 6.13 -2.89 -6.19
N VAL A 218 6.36 -3.83 -7.12
CA VAL A 218 5.88 -5.21 -6.99
C VAL A 218 6.49 -5.91 -5.77
N LEU A 219 7.80 -5.78 -5.55
CA LEU A 219 8.49 -6.39 -4.41
C LEU A 219 7.92 -5.89 -3.08
N PHE A 220 7.62 -4.59 -3.00
CA PHE A 220 7.02 -4.01 -1.82
C PHE A 220 5.60 -4.54 -1.57
N PHE A 221 4.77 -4.66 -2.60
CA PHE A 221 3.43 -5.21 -2.40
C PHE A 221 3.46 -6.68 -1.99
N ILE A 222 4.37 -7.47 -2.57
CA ILE A 222 4.62 -8.84 -2.09
C ILE A 222 5.01 -8.84 -0.61
N TYR A 223 5.88 -7.92 -0.19
CA TYR A 223 6.25 -7.77 1.21
C TYR A 223 5.05 -7.43 2.10
N ILE A 224 4.22 -6.45 1.73
CA ILE A 224 3.00 -6.11 2.48
C ILE A 224 2.06 -7.30 2.58
N PHE A 225 1.77 -7.98 1.47
CA PHE A 225 0.88 -9.14 1.48
C PHE A 225 1.43 -10.26 2.36
N THR A 226 2.74 -10.52 2.28
CA THR A 226 3.40 -11.54 3.10
C THR A 226 3.31 -11.19 4.58
N MET A 227 3.64 -9.94 4.94
CA MET A 227 3.53 -9.47 6.32
C MET A 227 2.07 -9.51 6.81
N GLY A 228 1.13 -9.06 5.99
CA GLY A 228 -0.29 -9.16 6.30
C GLY A 228 -0.70 -10.60 6.60
N ILE A 229 -0.39 -11.55 5.71
CA ILE A 229 -0.72 -12.97 5.90
C ILE A 229 -0.09 -13.53 7.18
N VAL A 230 1.20 -13.28 7.42
CA VAL A 230 1.89 -13.77 8.63
C VAL A 230 1.20 -13.26 9.90
N PHE A 231 0.93 -11.96 9.98
CA PHE A 231 0.27 -11.38 11.14
C PHE A 231 -1.18 -11.84 11.31
N PHE A 232 -1.93 -12.04 10.22
CA PHE A 232 -3.31 -12.54 10.27
C PHE A 232 -3.40 -14.05 10.50
N ALA A 233 -2.36 -14.83 10.20
CA ALA A 233 -2.34 -16.27 10.45
C ALA A 233 -2.03 -16.60 11.93
N ASP A 234 -1.30 -15.71 12.62
CA ASP A 234 -0.89 -15.87 14.01
C ASP A 234 -1.87 -15.25 15.03
N SER A 235 -2.95 -14.59 14.59
CA SER A 235 -3.98 -13.96 15.43
C SER A 235 -5.29 -14.74 15.51
#